data_AF-A0A1G2YJP1-F1
#
_entry.id   AF-A0A1G2YJP1-F1
#
_cell.length_a   1.000
_cell.length_b   1.000
_cell.length_c   1.000
_cell.angle_alpha   90.00
_cell.angle_beta   90.00
_cell.angle_gamma   90.00
#
_symmetry.space_group_name_H-M   'P 1'
#
loop_
_entity.id
_entity.type
_entity.pdbx_description
1 polymer ?
#
loop_
_entity_poly.entity_id
_entity_poly.type
_entity_poly.pdbx_seq_one_letter_code
_entity_poly.pdbx_strand_id
1 'polypeptide(L)'
;MANFFSTYANEIKTFTKVLEKYLGDSQNSEFLKGPYKKKAKLISDYLTELIEKKVGDNARIAINNLGGQVEAIIKTTAERTKENLETDLDTLMNFLGQVAQEVLLREETNTGKAGIEILNYFFYSEDRTDGEKYLGLYFTAKLPLLIYSEIMNEKKDGVSTKLADVETKVDGMNTLLSGLAQSKIEISKLADELSRQKVTFNFLGLSAAFNQFYKSKRLYLWQSLAMMVVIGMALFIIPLLSLSRVDKLNYGQSQLKQLYEQVVAIKKLSDKQDKQQSKISKEIITNIESIRKQIESNNLKHYVIFALPLLAVELLLLYFFRIALHSYTNSRSQIMQLQLRNSVCQFIENYVKFRKDNKEVESGFEKFEALVFSGLAPSDDKVPSTFDGLEQLSRLIKDVKG
;
A
#
# COMPACT_ATOMS: atom_id res chain seq x y z
N MET A 1 -61.25 33.11 -7.28
CA MET A 1 -60.55 32.84 -8.56
C MET A 1 -61.13 31.58 -9.15
N ALA A 2 -61.27 31.48 -10.48
CA ALA A 2 -61.64 30.20 -11.08
C ALA A 2 -60.54 29.19 -10.77
N ASN A 3 -60.91 28.00 -10.28
CA ASN A 3 -59.96 26.96 -9.91
C ASN A 3 -59.27 26.44 -11.18
N PHE A 4 -57.93 26.52 -11.23
CA PHE A 4 -57.08 26.04 -12.32
C PHE A 4 -57.55 24.71 -12.93
N PHE A 5 -57.80 23.70 -12.10
CA PHE A 5 -58.21 22.37 -12.55
C PHE A 5 -59.61 22.34 -13.16
N SER A 6 -60.52 23.21 -12.68
CA SER A 6 -61.84 23.37 -13.27
C SER A 6 -61.81 24.15 -14.58
N THR A 7 -60.91 25.12 -14.69
CA THR A 7 -60.72 25.93 -15.90
C THR A 7 -60.18 25.10 -17.06
N TYR A 8 -59.23 24.19 -16.80
CA TYR A 8 -58.61 23.33 -17.82
C TYR A 8 -59.15 21.89 -17.82
N ALA A 9 -60.37 21.67 -17.31
CA ALA A 9 -60.90 20.33 -17.13
C ALA A 9 -61.02 19.53 -18.45
N ASN A 10 -61.30 20.20 -19.57
CA ASN A 10 -61.44 19.54 -20.88
C ASN A 10 -60.08 19.14 -21.46
N GLU A 11 -59.09 20.02 -21.34
CA GLU A 11 -57.71 19.80 -21.75
C GLU A 11 -57.07 18.68 -20.92
N ILE A 12 -57.26 18.71 -19.60
CA ILE A 12 -56.80 17.64 -18.70
C ILE A 12 -57.44 16.31 -19.11
N LYS A 13 -58.77 16.24 -19.32
CA LYS A 13 -59.45 15.02 -19.79
C LYS A 13 -58.93 14.51 -21.14
N THR A 14 -58.51 15.42 -22.02
CA THR A 14 -57.96 15.05 -23.32
C THR A 14 -56.55 14.49 -23.15
N PHE A 15 -55.74 15.11 -22.30
CA PHE A 15 -54.39 14.67 -21.98
C PHE A 15 -54.36 13.33 -21.24
N THR A 16 -55.27 13.09 -20.28
CA THR A 16 -55.33 11.79 -19.58
C THR A 16 -55.67 10.64 -20.53
N LYS A 17 -56.59 10.86 -21.49
CA LYS A 17 -56.85 9.88 -22.57
C LYS A 17 -55.63 9.58 -23.42
N VAL A 18 -54.80 10.58 -23.68
CA VAL A 18 -53.52 10.39 -24.40
C VAL A 18 -52.59 9.51 -23.57
N LEU A 19 -52.46 9.75 -22.26
CA LEU A 19 -51.67 8.89 -21.36
C LEU A 19 -52.21 7.46 -21.31
N GLU A 20 -53.53 7.27 -21.22
CA GLU A 20 -54.17 5.95 -21.23
C GLU A 20 -53.87 5.16 -22.50
N LYS A 21 -53.84 5.83 -23.67
CA LYS A 21 -53.43 5.21 -24.94
C LYS A 21 -51.99 4.69 -24.88
N TYR A 22 -51.07 5.46 -24.30
CA TYR A 22 -49.68 5.02 -24.11
C TYR A 22 -49.53 3.91 -23.05
N LEU A 23 -50.48 3.78 -22.12
CA LEU A 23 -50.49 2.74 -21.09
C LEU A 23 -51.10 1.41 -21.58
N GLY A 24 -52.09 1.47 -22.50
CA GLY A 24 -52.91 0.33 -22.92
C GLY A 24 -52.49 -0.40 -24.20
N ASP A 25 -51.72 0.22 -25.10
CA ASP A 25 -51.42 -0.37 -26.41
C ASP A 25 -50.19 -1.29 -26.38
N SER A 26 -50.29 -2.54 -26.85
CA SER A 26 -49.17 -3.51 -26.79
C SER A 26 -47.99 -3.10 -27.68
N GLN A 27 -48.25 -2.35 -28.76
CA GLN A 27 -47.25 -1.74 -29.65
C GLN A 27 -46.58 -0.50 -29.03
N ASN A 28 -47.30 0.31 -28.23
CA ASN A 28 -46.73 1.45 -27.49
C ASN A 28 -46.19 1.08 -26.11
N SER A 29 -46.34 -0.18 -25.68
CA SER A 29 -45.74 -0.68 -24.43
C SER A 29 -44.22 -0.58 -24.40
N GLU A 30 -43.60 -0.40 -25.57
CA GLU A 30 -42.17 -0.12 -25.71
C GLU A 30 -41.78 1.35 -25.52
N PHE A 31 -42.76 2.27 -25.64
CA PHE A 31 -42.56 3.72 -25.60
C PHE A 31 -42.27 4.21 -24.17
N LEU A 32 -43.04 3.73 -23.18
CA LEU A 32 -42.83 4.03 -21.76
C LEU A 32 -42.40 2.76 -21.00
N LYS A 33 -41.10 2.66 -20.67
CA LYS A 33 -40.53 1.57 -19.86
C LYS A 33 -40.19 2.06 -18.44
N GLY A 34 -40.20 1.12 -17.49
CA GLY A 34 -39.74 1.35 -16.11
C GLY A 34 -40.51 2.47 -15.38
N PRO A 35 -39.82 3.47 -14.80
CA PRO A 35 -40.41 4.45 -13.90
C PRO A 35 -41.48 5.33 -14.59
N TYR A 36 -41.32 5.64 -15.88
CA TYR A 36 -42.25 6.53 -16.59
C TYR A 36 -43.64 5.93 -16.82
N LYS A 37 -43.74 4.60 -16.93
CA LYS A 37 -45.05 3.92 -16.98
C LYS A 37 -45.83 4.12 -15.67
N LYS A 38 -45.12 4.06 -14.54
CA LYS A 38 -45.69 4.30 -13.20
C LYS A 38 -46.07 5.77 -13.02
N LYS A 39 -45.20 6.70 -13.43
CA LYS A 39 -45.47 8.15 -13.42
C LYS A 39 -46.71 8.50 -14.24
N ALA A 40 -46.81 8.03 -15.49
CA ALA A 40 -47.94 8.30 -16.36
C ALA A 40 -49.27 7.85 -15.74
N LYS A 41 -49.30 6.67 -15.10
CA LYS A 41 -50.48 6.19 -14.38
C LYS A 41 -50.85 7.11 -13.20
N LEU A 42 -49.89 7.40 -12.31
CA LEU A 42 -50.11 8.25 -11.15
C LEU A 42 -50.59 9.66 -11.55
N ILE A 43 -50.02 10.23 -12.60
CA ILE A 43 -50.42 11.52 -13.17
C ILE A 43 -51.87 11.46 -13.67
N SER A 44 -52.22 10.44 -14.45
CA SER A 44 -53.57 10.29 -14.99
C SER A 44 -54.62 10.16 -13.90
N ASP A 45 -54.34 9.32 -12.90
CA ASP A 45 -55.22 9.07 -11.76
C ASP A 45 -55.45 10.35 -10.95
N TYR A 46 -54.37 11.09 -10.63
CA TYR A 46 -54.50 12.27 -9.78
C TYR A 46 -55.07 13.48 -10.51
N LEU A 47 -54.71 13.72 -11.77
CA LEU A 47 -55.33 14.79 -12.57
C LEU A 47 -56.84 14.60 -12.71
N THR A 48 -57.30 13.35 -12.86
CA THR A 48 -58.73 13.02 -12.91
C THR A 48 -59.41 13.34 -11.58
N GLU A 49 -58.81 12.94 -10.46
CA GLU A 49 -59.33 13.23 -9.11
C GLU A 49 -59.38 14.75 -8.81
N LEU A 50 -58.40 15.53 -9.29
CA LEU A 50 -58.32 16.98 -9.09
C LEU A 50 -59.43 17.77 -9.81
N ILE A 51 -59.92 17.28 -10.96
CA ILE A 51 -61.05 17.89 -11.67
C ILE A 51 -62.32 17.85 -10.79
N GLU A 52 -62.52 16.76 -10.05
CA GLU A 52 -63.74 16.54 -9.26
C GLU A 52 -63.72 17.29 -7.92
N LYS A 53 -62.55 17.36 -7.27
CA LYS A 53 -62.43 17.84 -5.87
C LYS A 53 -62.36 19.35 -5.67
N LYS A 54 -62.35 20.14 -6.75
CA LYS A 54 -62.29 21.61 -6.72
C LYS A 54 -61.17 22.21 -5.83
N VAL A 55 -59.99 21.58 -5.74
CA VAL A 55 -58.92 21.95 -4.80
C VAL A 55 -58.05 23.17 -5.15
N GLY A 56 -58.43 23.97 -6.16
CA GLY A 56 -57.57 25.03 -6.70
C GLY A 56 -57.16 26.11 -5.69
N ASP A 57 -58.04 26.43 -4.73
CA ASP A 57 -57.70 27.39 -3.66
C ASP A 57 -56.68 26.84 -2.66
N ASN A 58 -56.58 25.51 -2.54
CA ASN A 58 -55.64 24.83 -1.63
C ASN A 58 -54.30 24.50 -2.29
N ALA A 59 -54.13 24.81 -3.58
CA ALA A 59 -52.93 24.51 -4.36
C ALA A 59 -52.29 25.76 -4.99
N ARG A 60 -52.54 26.94 -4.39
CA ARG A 60 -52.18 28.25 -4.97
C ARG A 60 -50.68 28.40 -5.23
N ILE A 61 -49.83 27.94 -4.32
CA ILE A 61 -48.37 28.05 -4.49
C ILE A 61 -47.90 27.15 -5.63
N ALA A 62 -48.37 25.91 -5.69
CA ALA A 62 -48.05 25.00 -6.78
C ALA A 62 -48.51 25.55 -8.14
N ILE A 63 -49.73 26.10 -8.20
CA ILE A 63 -50.30 26.73 -9.39
C ILE A 63 -49.47 27.95 -9.81
N ASN A 64 -49.05 28.80 -8.88
CA ASN A 64 -48.23 29.96 -9.19
C ASN A 64 -46.83 29.57 -9.68
N ASN A 65 -46.25 28.50 -9.14
CA ASN A 65 -44.89 28.06 -9.47
C ASN A 65 -44.81 27.39 -10.85
N LEU A 66 -45.75 26.50 -11.16
CA LEU A 66 -45.63 25.59 -12.32
C LEU A 66 -46.89 25.54 -13.20
N GLY A 67 -47.99 26.20 -12.81
CA GLY A 67 -49.27 26.14 -13.51
C GLY A 67 -49.18 26.56 -14.98
N GLY A 68 -48.38 27.59 -15.31
CA GLY A 68 -48.18 28.01 -16.70
C GLY A 68 -47.44 26.98 -17.56
N GLN A 69 -46.50 26.23 -16.99
CA GLN A 69 -45.82 25.13 -17.70
C GLN A 69 -46.78 23.97 -17.93
N VAL A 70 -47.57 23.62 -16.92
CA VAL A 70 -48.57 22.56 -17.00
C VAL A 70 -49.66 22.90 -18.00
N GLU A 71 -50.12 24.16 -18.02
CA GLU A 71 -51.05 24.66 -19.02
C GLU A 71 -50.52 24.43 -20.44
N ALA A 72 -49.25 24.77 -20.71
CA ALA A 72 -48.65 24.54 -22.02
C ALA A 72 -48.61 23.04 -22.37
N ILE A 73 -48.29 22.17 -21.40
CA ILE A 73 -48.23 20.72 -21.60
C ILE A 73 -49.61 20.16 -21.98
N ILE A 74 -50.65 20.48 -21.21
CA ILE A 74 -52.01 19.91 -21.41
C ILE A 74 -52.71 20.48 -22.65
N LYS A 75 -52.35 21.70 -23.09
CA LYS A 75 -52.89 22.31 -24.33
C LYS A 75 -52.20 21.84 -25.60
N THR A 76 -51.05 21.18 -25.50
CA THR A 76 -50.30 20.74 -26.67
C THR A 76 -51.06 19.64 -27.40
N THR A 77 -51.40 19.89 -28.66
CA THR A 77 -52.10 18.94 -29.55
C THR A 77 -51.15 18.18 -30.49
N ALA A 78 -49.86 18.52 -30.49
CA ALA A 78 -48.84 17.83 -31.28
C ALA A 78 -48.57 16.42 -30.75
N GLU A 79 -48.27 15.47 -31.66
CA GLU A 79 -47.82 14.14 -31.27
C GLU A 79 -46.53 14.23 -30.46
N ARG A 80 -46.48 13.52 -29.32
CA ARG A 80 -45.32 13.54 -28.44
C ARG A 80 -44.30 12.49 -28.88
N THR A 81 -43.03 12.91 -29.03
CA THR A 81 -41.89 11.99 -29.06
C THR A 81 -41.65 11.42 -27.66
N LYS A 82 -40.87 10.33 -27.55
CA LYS A 82 -40.60 9.67 -26.27
C LYS A 82 -39.92 10.63 -25.27
N GLU A 83 -38.88 11.32 -25.72
CA GLU A 83 -38.11 12.26 -24.90
C GLU A 83 -38.94 13.45 -24.43
N ASN A 84 -39.80 13.99 -25.31
CA ASN A 84 -40.70 15.07 -24.95
C ASN A 84 -41.74 14.60 -23.92
N LEU A 85 -42.29 13.39 -24.08
CA LEU A 85 -43.26 12.83 -23.14
C LEU A 85 -42.65 12.58 -21.76
N GLU A 86 -41.44 12.01 -21.68
CA GLU A 86 -40.74 11.80 -20.40
C GLU A 86 -40.50 13.13 -19.66
N THR A 87 -40.10 14.17 -20.40
CA THR A 87 -39.91 15.52 -19.85
C THR A 87 -41.22 16.15 -19.35
N ASP A 88 -42.31 15.97 -20.10
CA ASP A 88 -43.63 16.42 -19.66
C ASP A 88 -44.07 15.71 -18.39
N LEU A 89 -43.87 14.38 -18.32
CA LEU A 89 -44.22 13.57 -17.16
C LEU A 89 -43.43 14.01 -15.93
N ASP A 90 -42.14 14.33 -16.05
CA ASP A 90 -41.36 14.84 -14.92
C ASP A 90 -41.84 16.20 -14.43
N THR A 91 -42.18 17.10 -15.36
CA THR A 91 -42.75 18.42 -15.05
C THR A 91 -44.10 18.28 -14.34
N LEU A 92 -44.95 17.37 -14.82
CA LEU A 92 -46.24 17.07 -14.23
C LEU A 92 -46.11 16.39 -12.86
N MET A 93 -45.17 15.44 -12.69
CA MET A 93 -44.88 14.84 -11.39
C MET A 93 -44.47 15.91 -10.38
N ASN A 94 -43.60 16.84 -10.77
CA ASN A 94 -43.18 17.94 -9.89
C ASN A 94 -44.37 18.81 -9.47
N PHE A 95 -45.17 19.26 -10.44
CA PHE A 95 -46.36 20.05 -10.15
C PHE A 95 -47.33 19.31 -9.24
N LEU A 96 -47.68 18.08 -9.59
CA LEU A 96 -48.66 17.28 -8.83
C LEU A 96 -48.15 16.91 -7.44
N GLY A 97 -46.85 16.72 -7.24
CA GLY A 97 -46.24 16.55 -5.93
C GLY A 97 -46.40 17.80 -5.05
N GLN A 98 -46.19 18.99 -5.62
CA GLN A 98 -46.43 20.25 -4.92
C GLN A 98 -47.92 20.42 -4.58
N VAL A 99 -48.81 20.15 -5.53
CA VAL A 99 -50.26 20.24 -5.32
C VAL A 99 -50.69 19.29 -4.20
N ALA A 100 -50.28 18.02 -4.24
CA ALA A 100 -50.68 17.03 -3.25
C ALA A 100 -50.21 17.41 -1.85
N GLN A 101 -48.96 17.86 -1.71
CA GLN A 101 -48.43 18.26 -0.42
C GLN A 101 -49.08 19.55 0.08
N GLU A 102 -49.31 20.53 -0.80
CA GLU A 102 -49.93 21.80 -0.41
C GLU A 102 -51.37 21.59 0.04
N VAL A 103 -52.15 20.80 -0.70
CA VAL A 103 -53.52 20.43 -0.33
C VAL A 103 -53.53 19.68 1.00
N LEU A 104 -52.61 18.73 1.20
CA LEU A 104 -52.50 17.97 2.46
C LEU A 104 -52.24 18.88 3.66
N LEU A 105 -51.35 19.86 3.50
CA LEU A 105 -50.97 20.77 4.58
C LEU A 105 -52.05 21.81 4.90
N ARG A 106 -52.87 22.19 3.91
CA ARG A 106 -53.96 23.17 4.11
C ARG A 106 -55.26 22.52 4.55
N GLU A 107 -55.58 21.36 4.00
CA GLU A 107 -56.83 20.66 4.25
C GLU A 107 -56.69 19.15 3.97
N GLU A 108 -56.24 18.43 5.01
CA GLU A 108 -55.83 17.01 4.96
C GLU A 108 -56.83 16.10 4.21
N THR A 109 -58.14 16.31 4.44
CA THR A 109 -59.22 15.49 3.87
C THR A 109 -59.38 15.62 2.35
N ASN A 110 -58.86 16.69 1.74
CA ASN A 110 -59.06 16.99 0.32
C ASN A 110 -57.96 16.48 -0.61
N THR A 111 -56.83 15.99 -0.08
CA THR A 111 -55.70 15.46 -0.89
C THR A 111 -56.10 14.29 -1.75
N GLY A 112 -56.95 13.40 -1.21
CA GLY A 112 -57.45 12.26 -1.95
C GLY A 112 -56.50 11.10 -2.11
N LYS A 113 -57.00 10.00 -2.68
CA LYS A 113 -56.25 8.73 -2.72
C LYS A 113 -55.09 8.83 -3.72
N ALA A 114 -55.35 9.32 -4.92
CA ALA A 114 -54.31 9.46 -5.94
C ALA A 114 -53.28 10.52 -5.55
N GLY A 115 -53.68 11.56 -4.80
CA GLY A 115 -52.75 12.54 -4.24
C GLY A 115 -51.81 11.92 -3.20
N ILE A 116 -52.33 11.08 -2.31
CA ILE A 116 -51.50 10.31 -1.37
C ILE A 116 -50.56 9.35 -2.11
N GLU A 117 -51.01 8.71 -3.20
CA GLU A 117 -50.16 7.84 -4.02
C GLU A 117 -49.00 8.60 -4.70
N ILE A 118 -49.24 9.84 -5.15
CA ILE A 118 -48.19 10.76 -5.63
C ILE A 118 -47.18 11.06 -4.51
N LEU A 119 -47.64 11.40 -3.31
CA LEU A 119 -46.73 11.66 -2.18
C LEU A 119 -45.95 10.41 -1.77
N ASN A 120 -46.61 9.25 -1.75
CA ASN A 120 -45.93 7.97 -1.48
C ASN A 120 -44.87 7.66 -2.53
N TYR A 121 -45.10 8.01 -3.80
CA TYR A 121 -44.06 7.94 -4.81
C TYR A 121 -42.86 8.79 -4.40
N PHE A 122 -43.08 10.06 -4.06
CA PHE A 122 -42.04 11.01 -3.70
C PHE A 122 -41.31 10.73 -2.39
N PHE A 123 -41.92 10.04 -1.43
CA PHE A 123 -41.30 9.75 -0.13
C PHE A 123 -40.75 8.33 -0.02
N TYR A 124 -41.37 7.35 -0.68
CA TYR A 124 -41.09 5.93 -0.44
C TYR A 124 -40.74 5.11 -1.68
N SER A 125 -40.98 5.58 -2.90
CA SER A 125 -40.68 4.76 -4.09
C SER A 125 -39.17 4.61 -4.32
N GLU A 126 -38.73 3.41 -4.67
CA GLU A 126 -37.34 3.14 -5.09
C GLU A 126 -37.07 3.67 -6.51
N ASP A 127 -38.12 3.82 -7.32
CA ASP A 127 -38.06 4.29 -8.71
C ASP A 127 -37.83 5.82 -8.88
N ARG A 128 -37.41 6.53 -7.81
CA ARG A 128 -37.19 7.99 -7.83
C ARG A 128 -35.80 8.34 -8.32
N THR A 129 -35.72 9.33 -9.20
CA THR A 129 -34.48 10.02 -9.56
C THR A 129 -33.94 10.84 -8.38
N ASP A 130 -32.65 11.19 -8.42
CA ASP A 130 -32.07 12.05 -7.38
C ASP A 130 -32.72 13.44 -7.36
N GLY A 131 -33.09 13.99 -8.52
CA GLY A 131 -33.88 15.22 -8.61
C GLY A 131 -35.21 15.15 -7.87
N GLU A 132 -35.92 14.03 -7.97
CA GLU A 132 -37.19 13.81 -7.26
C GLU A 132 -37.00 13.61 -5.75
N LYS A 133 -35.87 13.05 -5.32
CA LYS A 133 -35.51 12.99 -3.88
C LYS A 133 -35.29 14.40 -3.33
N TYR A 134 -34.57 15.27 -4.05
CA TYR A 134 -34.42 16.69 -3.68
C TYR A 134 -35.76 17.40 -3.65
N LEU A 135 -36.67 17.07 -4.57
CA LEU A 135 -38.02 17.62 -4.57
C LEU A 135 -38.84 17.20 -3.33
N GLY A 136 -38.65 15.97 -2.85
CA GLY A 136 -39.20 15.52 -1.55
C GLY A 136 -38.74 16.36 -0.35
N LEU A 137 -37.49 16.84 -0.36
CA LEU A 137 -37.01 17.82 0.64
C LEU A 137 -37.71 19.18 0.49
N TYR A 138 -37.92 19.64 -0.74
CA TYR A 138 -38.69 20.87 -0.99
C TYR A 138 -40.11 20.78 -0.41
N PHE A 139 -40.80 19.66 -0.60
CA PHE A 139 -42.15 19.41 -0.09
C PHE A 139 -42.24 19.43 1.44
N THR A 140 -41.21 18.94 2.13
CA THR A 140 -41.23 18.79 3.59
C THR A 140 -40.60 19.96 4.33
N ALA A 141 -39.72 20.72 3.70
CA ALA A 141 -39.02 21.84 4.34
C ALA A 141 -39.47 23.21 3.81
N LYS A 142 -39.42 23.44 2.49
CA LYS A 142 -39.62 24.77 1.91
C LYS A 142 -41.09 25.10 1.67
N LEU A 143 -41.86 24.16 1.12
CA LEU A 143 -43.27 24.37 0.83
C LEU A 143 -44.12 24.72 2.08
N PRO A 144 -43.95 24.07 3.26
CA PRO A 144 -44.66 24.46 4.48
C PRO A 144 -44.33 25.88 4.94
N LEU A 145 -43.08 26.33 4.77
CA LEU A 145 -42.67 27.69 5.11
C LEU A 145 -43.30 28.72 4.17
N LEU A 146 -43.42 28.40 2.87
CA LEU A 146 -44.12 29.25 1.90
C LEU A 146 -45.61 29.37 2.23
N ILE A 147 -46.28 28.25 2.53
CA ILE A 147 -47.68 28.23 2.99
C ILE A 147 -47.84 29.08 4.26
N TYR A 148 -46.97 28.88 5.24
CA TYR A 148 -46.98 29.67 6.47
C TYR A 148 -46.78 31.16 6.20
N SER A 149 -45.83 31.53 5.33
CA SER A 149 -45.58 32.94 4.98
C SER A 149 -46.78 33.61 4.29
N GLU A 150 -47.53 32.86 3.47
CA GLU A 150 -48.75 33.36 2.82
C GLU A 150 -49.88 33.58 3.84
N ILE A 151 -50.14 32.59 4.70
CA ILE A 151 -51.14 32.69 5.79
C ILE A 151 -50.79 33.84 6.74
N MET A 152 -49.50 34.04 7.02
CA MET A 152 -49.03 35.12 7.88
C MET A 152 -49.15 36.50 7.22
N ASN A 153 -48.94 36.62 5.91
CA ASN A 153 -49.16 37.87 5.18
C ASN A 153 -50.64 38.31 5.17
N GLU A 154 -51.59 37.37 5.27
CA GLU A 154 -53.02 37.67 5.40
C GLU A 154 -53.43 38.16 6.82
N LYS A 155 -52.63 37.93 7.87
CA LYS A 155 -52.94 38.30 9.27
C LYS A 155 -51.89 39.23 9.87
N LYS A 156 -51.96 40.51 9.49
CA LYS A 156 -50.86 41.50 9.55
C LYS A 156 -50.32 41.91 10.93
N ASP A 157 -50.99 41.67 12.07
CA ASP A 157 -50.63 42.38 13.32
C ASP A 157 -49.85 41.59 14.38
N GLY A 158 -49.64 40.27 14.22
CA GLY A 158 -48.86 39.43 15.17
C GLY A 158 -47.53 38.89 14.63
N VAL A 159 -47.19 39.26 13.39
CA VAL A 159 -46.31 38.51 12.50
C VAL A 159 -44.88 39.02 12.53
N SER A 160 -44.68 40.34 12.60
CA SER A 160 -43.35 40.95 12.52
C SER A 160 -42.41 40.49 13.66
N THR A 161 -42.94 40.30 14.86
CA THR A 161 -42.16 39.85 16.03
C THR A 161 -41.81 38.37 15.96
N LYS A 162 -42.70 37.52 15.43
CA LYS A 162 -42.44 36.08 15.26
C LYS A 162 -41.60 35.78 14.03
N LEU A 163 -41.70 36.58 12.96
CA LEU A 163 -40.83 36.46 11.80
C LEU A 163 -39.40 36.82 12.15
N ALA A 164 -39.18 37.89 12.93
CA ALA A 164 -37.87 38.23 13.45
C ALA A 164 -37.27 37.06 14.26
N ASP A 165 -38.09 36.41 15.09
CA ASP A 165 -37.66 35.26 15.91
C ASP A 165 -37.31 34.02 15.05
N VAL A 166 -38.07 33.77 13.97
CA VAL A 166 -37.78 32.71 12.98
C VAL A 166 -36.54 33.05 12.16
N GLU A 167 -36.36 34.29 11.73
CA GLU A 167 -35.18 34.76 10.98
C GLU A 167 -33.92 34.60 11.83
N THR A 168 -33.96 34.98 13.12
CA THR A 168 -32.85 34.69 14.05
C THR A 168 -32.59 33.20 14.25
N LYS A 169 -33.63 32.35 14.25
CA LYS A 169 -33.45 30.89 14.34
C LYS A 169 -32.88 30.31 13.04
N VAL A 170 -33.27 30.82 11.89
CA VAL A 170 -32.73 30.44 10.57
C VAL A 170 -31.27 30.87 10.45
N ASP A 171 -30.92 32.07 10.90
CA ASP A 171 -29.54 32.53 10.97
C ASP A 171 -28.71 31.71 11.97
N GLY A 172 -29.30 31.36 13.11
CA GLY A 172 -28.75 30.40 14.08
C GLY A 172 -28.51 29.01 13.46
N MET A 173 -29.43 28.55 12.61
CA MET A 173 -29.32 27.26 11.95
C MET A 173 -28.30 27.28 10.81
N ASN A 174 -28.18 28.39 10.08
CA ASN A 174 -27.15 28.62 9.05
C ASN A 174 -25.74 28.72 9.67
N THR A 175 -25.61 29.36 10.84
CA THR A 175 -24.34 29.41 11.59
C THR A 175 -23.95 28.03 12.14
N LEU A 176 -24.91 27.24 12.62
CA LEU A 176 -24.65 25.84 12.99
C LEU A 176 -24.30 24.96 11.78
N LEU A 177 -25.00 25.12 10.65
CA LEU A 177 -24.72 24.39 9.40
C LEU A 177 -23.33 24.70 8.84
N SER A 178 -22.93 25.96 8.85
CA SER A 178 -21.57 26.37 8.48
C SER A 178 -20.53 25.86 9.48
N GLY A 179 -20.83 25.86 10.78
CA GLY A 179 -19.99 25.23 11.81
C GLY A 179 -19.84 23.72 11.62
N LEU A 180 -20.90 23.00 11.24
CA LEU A 180 -20.86 21.58 10.92
C LEU A 180 -20.09 21.30 9.62
N ALA A 181 -20.25 22.14 8.60
CA ALA A 181 -19.47 22.05 7.37
C ALA A 181 -17.97 22.24 7.66
N GLN A 182 -17.63 23.23 8.49
CA GLN A 182 -16.27 23.50 8.93
C GLN A 182 -15.70 22.33 9.76
N SER A 183 -16.47 21.80 10.71
CA SER A 183 -16.08 20.64 11.51
C SER A 183 -15.85 19.39 10.64
N LYS A 184 -16.68 19.18 9.60
CA LYS A 184 -16.48 18.10 8.62
C LYS A 184 -15.17 18.26 7.83
N ILE A 185 -14.82 19.48 7.44
CA ILE A 185 -13.54 19.81 6.78
C ILE A 185 -12.37 19.54 7.72
N GLU A 186 -12.47 19.95 8.99
CA GLU A 186 -11.43 19.71 10.00
C GLU A 186 -11.25 18.21 10.27
N ILE A 187 -12.35 17.45 10.43
CA ILE A 187 -12.31 15.99 10.60
C ILE A 187 -11.65 15.31 9.39
N SER A 188 -11.98 15.76 8.17
CA SER A 188 -11.32 15.28 6.94
C SER A 188 -9.80 15.55 6.97
N LYS A 189 -9.40 16.77 7.35
CA LYS A 189 -7.99 17.16 7.42
C LYS A 189 -7.24 16.36 8.49
N LEU A 190 -7.85 16.18 9.67
CA LEU A 190 -7.29 15.33 10.72
C LEU A 190 -7.18 13.88 10.28
N ALA A 191 -8.16 13.34 9.56
CA ALA A 191 -8.10 11.97 9.04
C ALA A 191 -6.95 11.77 8.04
N ASP A 192 -6.72 12.74 7.16
CA ASP A 192 -5.58 12.75 6.23
C ASP A 192 -4.24 12.84 6.97
N GLU A 193 -4.14 13.73 7.97
CA GLU A 193 -2.95 13.87 8.82
C GLU A 193 -2.66 12.58 9.59
N LEU A 194 -3.69 11.94 10.16
CA LEU A 194 -3.58 10.68 10.89
C LEU A 194 -3.14 9.52 9.99
N SER A 195 -3.68 9.47 8.77
CA SER A 195 -3.28 8.50 7.75
C SER A 195 -1.80 8.67 7.38
N ARG A 196 -1.35 9.92 7.19
CA ARG A 196 0.04 10.24 6.92
C ARG A 196 0.95 9.86 8.08
N GLN A 197 0.57 10.19 9.31
CA GLN A 197 1.29 9.78 10.52
C GLN A 197 1.36 8.26 10.68
N LYS A 198 0.28 7.52 10.38
CA LYS A 198 0.25 6.05 10.43
C LYS A 198 1.22 5.43 9.43
N VAL A 199 1.30 5.96 8.21
CA VAL A 199 2.27 5.51 7.20
C VAL A 199 3.69 5.77 7.67
N THR A 200 3.99 6.99 8.11
CA THR A 200 5.32 7.35 8.63
C THR A 200 5.70 6.53 9.86
N PHE A 201 4.75 6.26 10.76
CA PHE A 201 4.95 5.38 11.92
C PHE A 201 5.25 3.93 11.53
N ASN A 202 4.57 3.39 10.51
CA ASN A 202 4.86 2.04 10.00
C ASN A 202 6.30 1.94 9.44
N PHE A 203 6.76 2.95 8.70
CA PHE A 203 8.14 3.00 8.19
C PHE A 203 9.18 3.26 9.29
N LEU A 204 8.84 4.03 10.32
CA LEU A 204 9.67 4.18 11.53
C LEU A 204 9.80 2.86 12.29
N GLY A 205 8.72 2.08 12.39
CA GLY A 205 8.73 0.73 12.97
C GLY A 205 9.62 -0.23 12.16
N LEU A 206 9.50 -0.20 10.83
CA LEU A 206 10.33 -1.01 9.94
C LEU A 206 11.82 -0.62 10.02
N SER A 207 12.10 0.69 10.09
CA SER A 207 13.45 1.22 10.34
C SER A 207 14.01 0.70 11.68
N ALA A 208 13.22 0.75 12.76
CA ALA A 208 13.66 0.23 14.06
C ALA A 208 14.00 -1.26 13.99
N ALA A 209 13.19 -2.05 13.27
CA ALA A 209 13.46 -3.47 13.03
C ALA A 209 14.74 -3.69 12.21
N PHE A 210 14.96 -2.94 11.14
CA PHE A 210 16.21 -3.00 10.36
C PHE A 210 17.43 -2.60 11.19
N ASN A 211 17.31 -1.60 12.06
CA ASN A 211 18.38 -1.20 12.95
C ASN A 211 18.69 -2.29 14.00
N GLN A 212 17.68 -3.00 14.49
CA GLN A 212 17.88 -4.17 15.35
C GLN A 212 18.59 -5.30 14.61
N PHE A 213 18.19 -5.61 13.37
CA PHE A 213 18.87 -6.61 12.54
C PHE A 213 20.31 -6.21 12.19
N TYR A 214 20.55 -4.92 11.94
CA TYR A 214 21.88 -4.36 11.73
C TYR A 214 22.78 -4.62 12.93
N LYS A 215 22.31 -4.31 14.16
CA LYS A 215 23.08 -4.56 15.39
C LYS A 215 23.42 -6.04 15.57
N SER A 216 22.45 -6.92 15.33
CA SER A 216 22.64 -8.37 15.38
C SER A 216 23.68 -8.85 14.36
N LYS A 217 23.55 -8.44 13.09
CA LYS A 217 24.52 -8.77 12.03
C LYS A 217 25.91 -8.21 12.29
N ARG A 218 26.02 -7.02 12.87
CA ARG A 218 27.30 -6.42 13.25
C ARG A 218 28.02 -7.27 14.30
N LEU A 219 27.29 -7.87 15.23
CA LEU A 219 27.87 -8.82 16.19
C LEU A 219 28.42 -10.08 15.49
N TYR A 220 27.65 -10.68 14.58
CA TYR A 220 28.12 -11.84 13.78
C TYR A 220 29.35 -11.52 12.94
N LEU A 221 29.43 -10.31 12.37
CA LEU A 221 30.60 -9.85 11.62
C LEU A 221 31.84 -9.81 12.51
N TRP A 222 31.74 -9.29 13.74
CA TRP A 222 32.84 -9.29 14.71
C TRP A 222 33.24 -10.71 15.14
N GLN A 223 32.28 -11.61 15.33
CA GLN A 223 32.57 -13.02 15.62
C GLN A 223 33.31 -13.69 14.45
N SER A 224 32.87 -13.44 13.22
CA SER A 224 33.52 -13.97 12.01
C SER A 224 34.94 -13.42 11.86
N LEU A 225 35.15 -12.14 12.15
CA LEU A 225 36.46 -11.51 12.13
C LEU A 225 37.37 -12.10 13.21
N ALA A 226 36.88 -12.28 14.44
CA ALA A 226 37.63 -12.90 15.52
C ALA A 226 38.03 -14.34 15.17
N MET A 227 37.11 -15.15 14.62
CA MET A 227 37.39 -16.50 14.15
C MET A 227 38.47 -16.50 13.05
N MET A 228 38.39 -15.60 12.08
CA MET A 228 39.38 -15.45 11.02
C MET A 228 40.77 -15.12 11.57
N VAL A 229 40.86 -14.23 12.56
CA VAL A 229 42.13 -13.86 13.21
C VAL A 229 42.72 -15.06 13.99
N VAL A 230 41.89 -15.80 14.72
CA VAL A 230 42.34 -17.00 15.47
C VAL A 230 42.86 -18.07 14.52
N ILE A 231 42.14 -18.37 13.45
CA ILE A 231 42.59 -19.34 12.44
C ILE A 231 43.85 -18.84 11.73
N GLY A 232 43.91 -17.55 11.39
CA GLY A 232 45.09 -16.92 10.81
C GLY A 232 46.32 -17.07 11.70
N MET A 233 46.20 -16.79 13.00
CA MET A 233 47.28 -17.02 13.96
C MET A 233 47.67 -18.50 14.04
N ALA A 234 46.69 -19.42 14.06
CA ALA A 234 46.96 -20.86 14.10
C ALA A 234 47.77 -21.34 12.88
N LEU A 235 47.47 -20.81 11.68
CA LEU A 235 48.20 -21.11 10.45
C LEU A 235 49.69 -20.72 10.54
N PHE A 236 50.05 -19.66 11.28
CA PHE A 236 51.45 -19.29 11.48
C PHE A 236 52.11 -20.05 12.64
N ILE A 237 51.38 -20.30 13.74
CA ILE A 237 51.92 -20.92 14.96
C ILE A 237 52.23 -22.40 14.74
N ILE A 238 51.39 -23.14 14.00
CA ILE A 238 51.54 -24.59 13.80
C ILE A 238 52.84 -24.95 13.06
N PRO A 239 53.18 -24.31 11.93
CA PRO A 239 54.48 -24.52 11.26
C PRO A 239 55.67 -24.09 12.13
N LEU A 240 55.55 -22.99 12.87
CA LEU A 240 56.61 -22.49 13.75
C LEU A 240 56.92 -23.48 14.88
N LEU A 241 55.88 -24.04 15.50
CA LEU A 241 56.03 -25.09 16.52
C LEU A 241 56.60 -26.37 15.93
N SER A 242 56.22 -26.74 14.71
CA SER A 242 56.78 -27.90 13.98
C SER A 242 58.28 -27.76 13.77
N LEU A 243 58.74 -26.61 13.24
CA LEU A 243 60.17 -26.33 13.01
C LEU A 243 60.99 -26.45 14.30
N SER A 244 60.50 -25.88 15.41
CA SER A 244 61.18 -25.95 16.71
C SER A 244 61.36 -27.38 17.25
N ARG A 245 60.51 -28.33 16.85
CA ARG A 245 60.63 -29.75 17.21
C ARG A 245 61.62 -30.49 16.31
N VAL A 246 61.63 -30.16 15.02
CA VAL A 246 62.57 -30.72 14.04
C VAL A 246 64.02 -30.34 14.41
N ASP A 247 64.27 -29.12 14.84
CA ASP A 247 65.61 -28.68 15.26
C ASP A 247 66.14 -29.44 16.48
N LYS A 248 65.26 -29.74 17.46
CA LYS A 248 65.64 -30.55 18.63
C LYS A 248 65.99 -32.00 18.25
N LEU A 249 65.29 -32.57 17.27
CA LEU A 249 65.59 -33.90 16.72
C LEU A 249 66.94 -33.88 15.97
N ASN A 250 67.19 -32.86 15.15
CA ASN A 250 68.44 -32.71 14.39
C ASN A 250 69.66 -32.46 15.30
N TYR A 251 69.48 -31.73 16.41
CA TYR A 251 70.52 -31.51 17.41
C TYR A 251 70.95 -32.82 18.10
N GLY A 252 69.99 -33.65 18.54
CA GLY A 252 70.29 -34.96 19.14
C GLY A 252 71.02 -35.92 18.18
N GLN A 253 70.76 -35.82 16.88
CA GLN A 253 71.42 -36.65 15.87
C GLN A 253 72.83 -36.19 15.52
N SER A 254 73.08 -34.89 15.57
CA SER A 254 74.42 -34.34 15.36
C SER A 254 75.41 -34.86 16.41
N GLN A 255 74.97 -35.01 17.66
CA GLN A 255 75.77 -35.62 18.72
C GLN A 255 76.06 -37.10 18.46
N LEU A 256 75.07 -37.88 17.99
CA LEU A 256 75.26 -39.29 17.63
C LEU A 256 76.21 -39.46 16.45
N LYS A 257 76.14 -38.57 15.45
CA LYS A 257 77.05 -38.56 14.29
C LYS A 257 78.49 -38.24 14.70
N GLN A 258 78.69 -37.30 15.63
CA GLN A 258 80.02 -36.99 16.16
C GLN A 258 80.60 -38.17 16.95
N LEU A 259 79.80 -38.84 17.79
CA LEU A 259 80.22 -40.07 18.49
C LEU A 259 80.64 -41.15 17.50
N TYR A 260 79.87 -41.29 16.42
CA TYR A 260 80.14 -42.23 15.35
C TYR A 260 81.45 -41.94 14.60
N GLU A 261 81.69 -40.68 14.22
CA GLU A 261 82.93 -40.25 13.56
C GLU A 261 84.15 -40.48 14.45
N GLN A 262 84.02 -40.29 15.76
CA GLN A 262 85.07 -40.63 16.74
C GLN A 262 85.37 -42.14 16.75
N VAL A 263 84.35 -43.01 16.76
CA VAL A 263 84.52 -44.47 16.70
C VAL A 263 85.20 -44.93 15.40
N VAL A 264 84.84 -44.33 14.26
CA VAL A 264 85.49 -44.61 12.97
C VAL A 264 86.94 -44.11 12.92
N ALA A 265 87.23 -42.96 13.53
CA ALA A 265 88.59 -42.44 13.65
C ALA A 265 89.49 -43.34 14.52
N ILE A 266 88.95 -43.83 15.65
CA ILE A 266 89.61 -44.82 16.52
C ILE A 266 89.93 -46.10 15.74
N LYS A 267 89.03 -46.52 14.83
CA LYS A 267 89.26 -47.67 13.97
C LYS A 267 90.41 -47.48 12.97
N LYS A 268 90.52 -46.31 12.32
CA LYS A 268 91.64 -46.01 11.39
C LYS A 268 93.01 -46.11 12.06
N LEU A 269 93.07 -45.84 13.37
CA LEU A 269 94.29 -45.99 14.17
C LEU A 269 94.59 -47.47 14.51
N SER A 270 93.56 -48.33 14.59
CA SER A 270 93.70 -49.76 14.89
C SER A 270 94.12 -50.64 13.69
N ASP A 271 93.90 -50.20 12.44
CA ASP A 271 94.28 -50.95 11.22
C ASP A 271 95.82 -51.12 11.05
N LYS A 272 96.64 -50.58 11.96
CA LYS A 272 98.10 -50.80 12.01
C LYS A 272 98.52 -52.08 12.75
N GLN A 273 97.58 -52.85 13.34
CA GLN A 273 97.89 -54.11 14.04
C GLN A 273 96.91 -55.25 13.64
N ASP A 274 97.50 -56.39 13.27
CA ASP A 274 97.00 -57.78 13.11
C ASP A 274 95.76 -58.15 12.24
N LYS A 275 95.87 -59.30 11.54
CA LYS A 275 94.87 -59.87 10.60
C LYS A 275 93.51 -60.22 11.23
N GLN A 276 93.48 -60.53 12.53
CA GLN A 276 92.25 -60.83 13.29
C GLN A 276 91.49 -59.55 13.66
N GLN A 277 92.22 -58.46 13.92
CA GLN A 277 91.67 -57.12 14.17
C GLN A 277 90.96 -56.57 12.92
N SER A 278 91.41 -56.94 11.71
CA SER A 278 90.80 -56.58 10.42
C SER A 278 89.39 -57.20 10.21
N LYS A 279 89.14 -58.43 10.69
CA LYS A 279 87.83 -59.09 10.53
C LYS A 279 86.78 -58.50 11.48
N ILE A 280 87.13 -58.33 12.76
CA ILE A 280 86.31 -57.65 13.78
C ILE A 280 86.00 -56.22 13.33
N SER A 281 87.02 -55.55 12.79
CA SER A 281 86.89 -54.23 12.17
C SER A 281 85.84 -54.19 11.07
N LYS A 282 85.86 -55.13 10.12
CA LYS A 282 84.88 -55.17 9.01
C LYS A 282 83.45 -55.39 9.52
N GLU A 283 83.27 -56.28 10.49
CA GLU A 283 81.97 -56.55 11.11
C GLU A 283 81.41 -55.32 11.86
N ILE A 284 82.26 -54.60 12.59
CA ILE A 284 81.92 -53.32 13.23
C ILE A 284 81.48 -52.29 12.20
N ILE A 285 82.18 -52.16 11.06
CA ILE A 285 81.79 -51.24 9.98
C ILE A 285 80.44 -51.63 9.37
N THR A 286 80.21 -52.91 9.09
CA THR A 286 78.94 -53.35 8.50
C THR A 286 77.76 -53.10 9.46
N ASN A 287 77.96 -53.32 10.76
CA ASN A 287 76.96 -53.01 11.79
C ASN A 287 76.72 -51.51 11.95
N ILE A 288 77.77 -50.72 11.81
CA ILE A 288 77.71 -49.26 11.77
C ILE A 288 76.90 -48.76 10.57
N GLU A 289 77.11 -49.36 9.39
CA GLU A 289 76.48 -48.93 8.15
C GLU A 289 75.01 -49.36 8.10
N SER A 290 74.68 -50.51 8.72
CA SER A 290 73.29 -50.91 8.96
C SER A 290 72.61 -50.00 9.98
N ILE A 291 73.28 -49.61 11.09
CA ILE A 291 72.77 -48.61 12.04
C ILE A 291 72.52 -47.27 11.35
N ARG A 292 73.44 -46.82 10.49
CA ARG A 292 73.27 -45.59 9.69
C ARG A 292 72.03 -45.67 8.80
N LYS A 293 71.88 -46.75 8.02
CA LYS A 293 70.70 -46.95 7.16
C LYS A 293 69.42 -47.02 7.98
N GLN A 294 69.47 -47.63 9.17
CA GLN A 294 68.34 -47.71 10.09
C GLN A 294 67.98 -46.33 10.67
N ILE A 295 68.97 -45.48 10.98
CA ILE A 295 68.78 -44.09 11.41
C ILE A 295 68.19 -43.24 10.27
N GLU A 296 68.77 -43.29 9.06
CA GLU A 296 68.26 -42.56 7.89
C GLU A 296 66.82 -43.00 7.54
N SER A 297 66.52 -44.30 7.62
CA SER A 297 65.16 -44.82 7.42
C SER A 297 64.18 -44.39 8.52
N ASN A 298 64.60 -44.43 9.79
CA ASN A 298 63.78 -44.01 10.92
C ASN A 298 63.49 -42.50 10.87
N ASN A 299 64.43 -41.70 10.37
CA ASN A 299 64.24 -40.27 10.15
C ASN A 299 63.18 -40.00 9.10
N LEU A 300 63.28 -40.64 7.94
CA LEU A 300 62.30 -40.50 6.87
C LEU A 300 60.90 -40.88 7.38
N LYS A 301 60.79 -41.97 8.15
CA LYS A 301 59.52 -42.38 8.78
C LYS A 301 59.00 -41.34 9.77
N HIS A 302 59.86 -40.74 10.59
CA HIS A 302 59.46 -39.66 11.50
C HIS A 302 58.93 -38.44 10.74
N TYR A 303 59.62 -37.98 9.69
CA TYR A 303 59.15 -36.85 8.89
C TYR A 303 57.79 -37.14 8.25
N VAL A 304 57.59 -38.32 7.67
CA VAL A 304 56.30 -38.67 7.05
C VAL A 304 55.18 -38.80 8.09
N ILE A 305 55.43 -39.47 9.23
CA ILE A 305 54.42 -39.69 10.27
C ILE A 305 53.98 -38.38 10.94
N PHE A 306 54.89 -37.41 11.11
CA PHE A 306 54.55 -36.13 11.73
C PHE A 306 54.11 -35.06 10.72
N ALA A 307 54.80 -34.88 9.60
CA ALA A 307 54.52 -33.79 8.66
C ALA A 307 53.22 -34.01 7.87
N LEU A 308 52.88 -35.24 7.52
CA LEU A 308 51.67 -35.55 6.75
C LEU A 308 50.36 -35.14 7.48
N PRO A 309 50.12 -35.53 8.75
CA PRO A 309 48.93 -35.07 9.47
C PRO A 309 48.96 -33.57 9.77
N LEU A 310 50.13 -32.96 9.98
CA LEU A 310 50.28 -31.51 10.14
C LEU A 310 49.82 -30.76 8.88
N LEU A 311 50.24 -31.22 7.70
CA LEU A 311 49.81 -30.67 6.42
C LEU A 311 48.30 -30.83 6.20
N ALA A 312 47.73 -31.98 6.61
CA ALA A 312 46.28 -32.19 6.54
C ALA A 312 45.51 -31.21 7.44
N VAL A 313 45.99 -30.97 8.68
CA VAL A 313 45.43 -29.97 9.60
C VAL A 313 45.55 -28.57 9.01
N GLU A 314 46.66 -28.24 8.36
CA GLU A 314 46.89 -26.92 7.75
C GLU A 314 45.94 -26.67 6.57
N LEU A 315 45.74 -27.65 5.68
CA LEU A 315 44.74 -27.56 4.62
C LEU A 315 43.31 -27.42 5.16
N LEU A 316 42.99 -28.13 6.24
CA LEU A 316 41.70 -28.01 6.91
C LEU A 316 41.51 -26.62 7.53
N LEU A 317 42.54 -26.05 8.15
CA LEU A 317 42.51 -24.67 8.67
C LEU A 317 42.36 -23.64 7.55
N LEU A 318 43.03 -23.81 6.42
CA LEU A 318 42.84 -22.96 5.23
C LEU A 318 41.41 -23.03 4.70
N TYR A 319 40.80 -24.22 4.71
CA TYR A 319 39.40 -24.38 4.34
C TYR A 319 38.45 -23.62 5.28
N PHE A 320 38.64 -23.75 6.59
CA PHE A 320 37.85 -23.00 7.57
C PHE A 320 38.12 -21.50 7.53
N PHE A 321 39.36 -21.08 7.24
CA PHE A 321 39.70 -19.68 7.02
C PHE A 321 38.90 -19.11 5.84
N ARG A 322 38.82 -19.84 4.72
CA ARG A 322 38.02 -19.45 3.57
C ARG A 322 36.53 -19.32 3.92
N ILE A 323 35.99 -20.26 4.71
CA ILE A 323 34.60 -20.18 5.18
C ILE A 323 34.39 -18.94 6.06
N ALA A 324 35.28 -18.68 7.01
CA ALA A 324 35.18 -17.53 7.89
C ALA A 324 35.30 -16.21 7.11
N LEU A 325 36.19 -16.14 6.12
CA LEU A 325 36.31 -15.00 5.22
C LEU A 325 35.02 -14.79 4.41
N HIS A 326 34.45 -15.85 3.84
CA HIS A 326 33.19 -15.78 3.10
C HIS A 326 32.01 -15.35 3.98
N SER A 327 31.92 -15.87 5.21
CA SER A 327 30.92 -15.44 6.19
C SER A 327 31.05 -13.97 6.57
N TYR A 328 32.29 -13.47 6.68
CA TYR A 328 32.59 -12.06 6.93
C TYR A 328 32.14 -11.16 5.77
N THR A 329 32.50 -11.50 4.53
CA THR A 329 32.10 -10.72 3.34
C THR A 329 30.57 -10.69 3.19
N ASN A 330 29.91 -11.84 3.40
CA ASN A 330 28.46 -11.97 3.33
C ASN A 330 27.76 -11.11 4.40
N SER A 331 28.25 -11.15 5.63
CA SER A 331 27.72 -10.33 6.72
C SER A 331 27.93 -8.83 6.46
N ARG A 332 29.08 -8.45 5.90
CA ARG A 332 29.39 -7.07 5.53
C ARG A 332 28.43 -6.55 4.44
N SER A 333 28.19 -7.34 3.40
CA SER A 333 27.26 -6.99 2.31
C SER A 333 25.83 -6.81 2.82
N GLN A 334 25.36 -7.74 3.65
CA GLN A 334 24.02 -7.67 4.25
C GLN A 334 23.87 -6.46 5.18
N ILE A 335 24.91 -6.09 5.92
CA ILE A 335 24.92 -4.88 6.75
C ILE A 335 24.74 -3.63 5.88
N MET A 336 25.44 -3.52 4.75
CA MET A 336 25.30 -2.39 3.83
C MET A 336 23.86 -2.28 3.30
N GLN A 337 23.26 -3.40 2.90
CA GLN A 337 21.86 -3.43 2.45
C GLN A 337 20.87 -3.02 3.55
N LEU A 338 21.10 -3.47 4.80
CA LEU A 338 20.27 -3.09 5.95
C LEU A 338 20.40 -1.60 6.29
N GLN A 339 21.60 -1.02 6.19
CA GLN A 339 21.82 0.41 6.41
C GLN A 339 21.10 1.28 5.39
N LEU A 340 21.14 0.88 4.12
CA LEU A 340 20.42 1.56 3.04
C LEU A 340 18.90 1.51 3.29
N ARG A 341 18.34 0.32 3.56
CA ARG A 341 16.92 0.13 3.88
C ARG A 341 16.48 0.95 5.09
N ASN A 342 17.28 0.93 6.15
CA ASN A 342 17.01 1.73 7.35
C ASN A 342 16.95 3.23 7.01
N SER A 343 17.91 3.73 6.24
CA SER A 343 17.98 5.14 5.84
C SER A 343 16.77 5.54 4.98
N VAL A 344 16.41 4.73 3.97
CA VAL A 344 15.25 5.00 3.13
C VAL A 344 13.95 5.01 3.94
N CYS A 345 13.78 4.06 4.87
CA CYS A 345 12.59 4.03 5.72
C CYS A 345 12.52 5.22 6.69
N GLN A 346 13.65 5.68 7.23
CA GLN A 346 13.71 6.88 8.09
C GLN A 346 13.40 8.17 7.34
N PHE A 347 13.77 8.25 6.06
CA PHE A 347 13.61 9.44 5.22
C PHE A 347 12.56 9.26 4.12
N ILE A 348 11.60 8.34 4.30
CA ILE A 348 10.66 7.95 3.25
C ILE A 348 9.81 9.13 2.75
N GLU A 349 9.42 10.05 3.64
CA GLU A 349 8.66 11.25 3.24
C GLU A 349 9.46 12.16 2.30
N ASN A 350 10.75 12.35 2.59
CA ASN A 350 11.64 13.16 1.76
C ASN A 350 11.93 12.46 0.43
N TYR A 351 12.08 11.14 0.45
CA TYR A 351 12.23 10.33 -0.76
C TYR A 351 11.01 10.44 -1.69
N VAL A 352 9.80 10.26 -1.15
CA VAL A 352 8.54 10.35 -1.92
C VAL A 352 8.35 11.75 -2.51
N LYS A 353 8.67 12.80 -1.76
CA LYS A 353 8.67 14.19 -2.28
C LYS A 353 9.68 14.37 -3.41
N PHE A 354 10.93 13.97 -3.17
CA PHE A 354 12.00 14.09 -4.16
C PHE A 354 11.67 13.35 -5.46
N ARG A 355 11.09 12.14 -5.39
CA ARG A 355 10.64 11.40 -6.58
C ARG A 355 9.51 12.13 -7.32
N LYS A 356 8.52 12.68 -6.60
CA LYS A 356 7.42 13.44 -7.20
C LYS A 356 7.91 14.66 -7.99
N ASP A 357 8.94 15.32 -7.48
CA ASP A 357 9.51 16.54 -8.06
C ASP A 357 10.50 16.26 -9.20
N ASN A 358 10.98 15.02 -9.36
CA ASN A 358 12.02 14.64 -10.34
C ASN A 358 11.57 13.48 -11.26
N LYS A 359 10.36 13.53 -11.81
CA LYS A 359 9.76 12.44 -12.62
C LYS A 359 10.58 12.03 -13.85
N GLU A 360 11.44 12.91 -14.34
CA GLU A 360 12.28 12.67 -15.54
C GLU A 360 13.31 11.54 -15.34
N VAL A 361 13.54 11.13 -14.09
CA VAL A 361 14.52 10.09 -13.70
C VAL A 361 13.83 8.81 -13.21
N GLU A 362 12.59 8.54 -13.65
CA GLU A 362 11.74 7.39 -13.23
C GLU A 362 12.51 6.06 -13.22
N SER A 363 13.25 5.76 -14.30
CA SER A 363 14.03 4.52 -14.43
C SER A 363 15.17 4.39 -13.41
N GLY A 364 15.70 5.51 -12.92
CA GLY A 364 16.70 5.55 -11.84
C GLY A 364 16.07 5.23 -10.49
N PHE A 365 14.88 5.75 -10.23
CA PHE A 365 14.13 5.48 -8.99
C PHE A 365 13.68 4.02 -8.90
N GLU A 366 13.16 3.43 -9.98
CA GLU A 366 12.75 2.02 -9.99
C GLU A 366 13.92 1.06 -9.72
N LYS A 367 15.09 1.33 -10.33
CA LYS A 367 16.31 0.55 -10.07
C LYS A 367 16.79 0.71 -8.63
N PHE A 368 16.71 1.92 -8.10
CA PHE A 368 17.03 2.21 -6.71
C PHE A 368 16.06 1.51 -5.74
N GLU A 369 14.75 1.59 -5.96
CA GLU A 369 13.74 0.92 -5.13
C GLU A 369 13.88 -0.60 -5.19
N ALA A 370 14.11 -1.17 -6.37
CA ALA A 370 14.38 -2.60 -6.52
C ALA A 370 15.63 -3.03 -5.75
N LEU A 371 16.67 -2.18 -5.73
CA LEU A 371 17.87 -2.42 -4.92
C LEU A 371 17.56 -2.38 -3.42
N VAL A 372 16.83 -1.35 -2.98
CA VAL A 372 16.45 -1.14 -1.59
C VAL A 372 15.50 -2.24 -1.09
N PHE A 373 14.52 -2.70 -1.86
CA PHE A 373 13.47 -3.63 -1.40
C PHE A 373 13.68 -5.09 -1.81
N SER A 374 14.79 -5.41 -2.48
CA SER A 374 15.17 -6.80 -2.78
C SER A 374 15.34 -7.67 -1.52
N GLY A 375 15.32 -9.00 -1.66
CA GLY A 375 15.67 -9.89 -0.56
C GLY A 375 17.13 -9.69 -0.11
N LEU A 376 17.45 -10.08 1.13
CA LEU A 376 18.84 -10.07 1.61
C LEU A 376 19.65 -11.08 0.81
N ALA A 377 20.51 -10.60 -0.08
CA ALA A 377 21.40 -11.48 -0.82
C ALA A 377 22.42 -12.12 0.14
N PRO A 378 22.67 -13.44 0.04
CA PRO A 378 23.60 -14.12 0.92
C PRO A 378 25.06 -13.70 0.68
N SER A 379 25.44 -13.13 -0.47
CA SER A 379 26.82 -12.80 -0.85
C SER A 379 26.88 -11.63 -1.86
N ASP A 380 28.03 -10.91 -1.94
CA ASP A 380 28.26 -9.82 -2.91
C ASP A 380 28.01 -10.29 -4.37
N ASP A 381 28.38 -11.53 -4.72
CA ASP A 381 28.17 -12.12 -6.06
C ASP A 381 26.70 -12.40 -6.43
N LYS A 382 25.78 -12.30 -5.46
CA LYS A 382 24.33 -12.47 -5.66
C LYS A 382 23.54 -11.23 -5.30
N VAL A 383 24.22 -10.11 -5.06
CA VAL A 383 23.55 -8.82 -5.08
C VAL A 383 23.05 -8.65 -6.52
N PRO A 384 21.76 -8.35 -6.73
CA PRO A 384 21.24 -8.20 -8.09
C PRO A 384 22.15 -7.23 -8.88
N SER A 385 22.29 -7.46 -10.18
CA SER A 385 23.15 -6.68 -11.10
C SER A 385 22.91 -5.16 -11.11
N THR A 386 21.93 -4.69 -10.34
CA THR A 386 21.68 -3.30 -9.96
C THR A 386 22.75 -2.69 -9.05
N PHE A 387 23.56 -3.47 -8.30
CA PHE A 387 24.69 -2.91 -7.53
C PHE A 387 25.91 -2.58 -8.41
N ASP A 388 26.14 -3.33 -9.50
CA ASP A 388 27.05 -2.92 -10.59
C ASP A 388 26.55 -1.65 -11.31
N GLY A 389 25.26 -1.35 -11.17
CA GLY A 389 24.65 -0.11 -11.62
C GLY A 389 25.12 1.13 -10.87
N LEU A 390 25.72 1.03 -9.67
CA LEU A 390 26.35 2.18 -8.98
C LEU A 390 27.55 2.73 -9.77
N GLU A 391 28.28 1.87 -10.48
CA GLU A 391 29.36 2.30 -11.35
C GLU A 391 28.81 3.03 -12.59
N GLN A 392 27.65 2.59 -13.11
CA GLN A 392 26.92 3.28 -14.18
C GLN A 392 26.27 4.59 -13.71
N LEU A 393 25.76 4.65 -12.47
CA LEU A 393 25.26 5.88 -11.85
C LEU A 393 26.39 6.88 -11.61
N SER A 394 27.60 6.42 -11.25
CA SER A 394 28.76 7.30 -11.15
C SER A 394 29.17 7.90 -12.51
N ARG A 395 28.92 7.18 -13.62
CA ARG A 395 29.13 7.66 -14.99
C ARG A 395 28.03 8.65 -15.40
N LEU A 396 26.77 8.37 -15.12
CA LEU A 396 25.64 9.29 -15.35
C LEU A 396 25.75 10.60 -14.54
N ILE A 397 26.20 10.54 -13.29
CA ILE A 397 26.43 11.73 -12.46
C ILE A 397 27.61 12.57 -12.98
N LYS A 398 28.60 11.93 -13.63
CA LYS A 398 29.68 12.65 -14.32
C LYS A 398 29.20 13.30 -15.61
N ASP A 399 28.32 12.64 -16.36
CA ASP A 399 27.77 13.19 -17.62
C ASP A 399 26.78 14.34 -17.37
N VAL A 400 26.13 14.41 -16.21
CA VAL A 400 25.24 15.52 -15.78
C VAL A 400 26.02 16.70 -15.19
N LYS A 401 27.31 16.52 -14.84
CA LYS A 401 28.21 17.60 -14.40
C LYS A 401 29.14 18.10 -15.51
N GLY A 402 28.85 17.75 -16.77
CA GLY A 402 29.47 18.33 -17.97
C GLY A 402 28.79 19.61 -18.40
#